data_AF-A0A183E807-F1
#
_entry.id   AF-A0A183E807-F1
#
_cell.length_a   1.000
_cell.length_b   1.000
_cell.length_c   1.000
_cell.angle_alpha   90.00
_cell.angle_beta   90.00
_cell.angle_gamma   90.00
#
_symmetry.space_group_name_H-M   'P 1'
#
loop_
_entity.id
_entity.type
_entity.pdbx_description
1 polymer ?
#
loop_
_entity_poly.entity_id
_entity_poly.type
_entity_poly.pdbx_seq_one_letter_code
_entity_poly.pdbx_strand_id
1 'polypeptide(L)' 'MSSAVVEPCRAVPSSISQLLPSMKSINLTFIVLEVGQSRRTPQGHDVRTIRVADPTGSVLMGVWNDVGDHISPGDIWRLR' A
#
# COMPACT_ATOMS: atom_id res chain seq x y z
N MET A 1 -3.64 -33.13 28.76
CA MET A 1 -4.06 -32.76 27.39
C MET A 1 -4.49 -31.31 27.43
N SER A 2 -3.56 -30.38 27.19
CA SER A 2 -3.87 -28.94 27.15
C SER A 2 -4.07 -28.54 25.70
N SER A 3 -5.32 -28.25 25.33
CA SER A 3 -5.68 -27.77 24.01
C SER A 3 -5.25 -26.30 23.91
N ALA A 4 -4.15 -26.04 23.21
CA ALA A 4 -3.81 -24.69 22.78
C ALA A 4 -4.90 -24.24 21.80
N VAL A 5 -5.76 -23.32 22.24
CA VAL A 5 -6.66 -22.59 21.36
C VAL A 5 -5.74 -21.73 20.49
N VAL A 6 -5.54 -22.14 19.24
CA VAL A 6 -4.91 -21.31 18.22
C VAL A 6 -5.88 -20.16 17.98
N GLU A 7 -5.63 -19.02 18.61
CA GLU A 7 -6.30 -17.78 18.19
C GLU A 7 -6.01 -17.60 16.70
N PRO A 8 -7.02 -17.27 15.87
CA PRO A 8 -6.74 -16.90 14.50
C PRO A 8 -5.77 -15.71 14.57
N CYS A 9 -4.64 -15.80 13.87
CA CYS A 9 -3.72 -14.69 13.69
C CYS A 9 -4.54 -13.51 13.16
N ARG A 10 -5.05 -12.65 14.04
CA ARG A 10 -5.66 -11.39 13.65
C ARG A 10 -4.54 -10.67 12.96
N ALA A 11 -4.61 -10.59 11.63
CA ALA A 11 -3.69 -9.80 10.85
C ALA A 11 -3.78 -8.38 11.44
N VAL A 12 -2.82 -8.03 12.28
CA VAL A 12 -2.73 -6.71 12.86
C VAL A 12 -2.63 -5.78 11.66
N PRO A 13 -3.50 -4.75 11.53
CA PRO A 13 -3.40 -3.79 10.45
C PRO A 13 -1.96 -3.27 10.46
N SER A 14 -1.23 -3.51 9.37
CA SER A 14 0.15 -3.05 9.30
C SER A 14 0.10 -1.53 9.21
N SER A 15 0.86 -0.82 10.03
CA SER A 15 1.04 0.63 9.85
C SER A 15 2.21 0.89 8.91
N ILE A 16 2.26 2.07 8.29
CA ILE A 16 3.36 2.44 7.38
C ILE A 16 4.71 2.38 8.10
N SER A 17 4.77 2.81 9.36
CA SER A 17 5.99 2.76 10.19
C SER A 17 6.52 1.35 10.47
N GLN A 18 5.68 0.33 10.32
CA GLN A 18 6.04 -1.07 10.58
C GLN A 18 6.45 -1.82 9.31
N LEU A 19 6.42 -1.16 8.15
CA LEU A 19 6.81 -1.77 6.89
C LEU A 19 8.30 -2.06 6.88
N LEU A 20 8.64 -3.31 6.64
CA LEU A 20 9.99 -3.80 6.43
C LEU A 20 10.12 -4.34 5.00
N PRO A 21 11.34 -4.31 4.41
CA PRO A 21 11.58 -4.92 3.12
C PRO A 21 11.16 -6.39 3.08
N SER A 22 10.65 -6.84 1.95
CA SER A 22 10.24 -8.24 1.69
C SER A 22 9.00 -8.73 2.47
N MET A 23 8.28 -7.85 3.18
CA MET A 23 6.97 -8.18 3.75
C MET A 23 5.95 -8.52 2.64
N LYS A 24 5.08 -9.49 2.92
CA LYS A 24 4.00 -9.94 2.02
C LYS A 24 2.66 -9.85 2.74
N SER A 25 1.57 -9.85 1.98
CA SER A 25 0.19 -9.84 2.51
C SER A 25 -0.09 -8.67 3.46
N ILE A 26 0.31 -7.47 3.01
CA ILE A 26 0.25 -6.25 3.79
C ILE A 26 -1.17 -5.67 3.70
N ASN A 27 -1.81 -5.46 4.86
CA ASN A 27 -3.11 -4.81 4.95
C ASN A 27 -2.93 -3.38 5.45
N LEU A 28 -3.15 -2.41 4.58
CA LEU A 28 -2.93 -0.98 4.86
C LEU A 28 -4.16 -0.14 4.47
N THR A 29 -4.45 0.89 5.26
CA THR A 29 -5.37 1.96 4.87
C THR A 29 -4.59 3.28 4.92
N PHE A 30 -4.60 4.04 3.82
CA PHE A 30 -3.78 5.24 3.67
C PHE A 30 -4.50 6.31 2.86
N ILE A 31 -4.06 7.55 3.05
CA ILE A 31 -4.46 8.70 2.24
C ILE A 31 -3.38 8.99 1.18
N VAL A 32 -3.81 9.35 -0.03
CA VAL A 32 -2.92 9.79 -1.10
C VAL A 32 -2.60 11.27 -0.89
N LEU A 33 -1.31 11.60 -0.80
CA LEU A 33 -0.84 12.98 -0.61
C LEU A 33 -0.40 13.63 -1.93
N GLU A 34 0.35 12.90 -2.76
CA GLU A 34 0.86 13.39 -4.04
C GLU A 34 0.82 12.30 -5.10
N VAL A 35 0.56 12.70 -6.35
CA VAL A 35 0.58 11.82 -7.52
C VAL A 35 1.66 12.32 -8.47
N GLY A 36 2.67 11.49 -8.71
CA GLY A 36 3.75 11.79 -9.64
C GLY A 36 3.36 11.58 -11.12
N GLN A 37 4.25 12.01 -12.02
CA GLN A 37 4.08 11.82 -13.46
C GLN A 37 4.09 10.33 -13.85
N SER A 38 3.26 9.97 -14.84
CA SER A 38 3.29 8.64 -15.46
C SER A 38 4.53 8.42 -16.30
N ARG A 39 5.13 7.23 -16.17
CA ARG A 39 6.22 6.76 -17.01
C ARG A 39 5.83 5.44 -17.65
N ARG A 40 6.01 5.33 -18.97
CA ARG A 40 5.79 4.08 -19.69
C ARG A 40 7.08 3.25 -19.71
N THR A 41 7.00 1.99 -19.30
CA THR A 41 8.11 1.05 -19.35
C THR A 41 8.35 0.58 -20.79
N PRO A 42 9.55 0.05 -21.12
CA PRO A 42 9.82 -0.53 -22.44
C PRO A 42 8.88 -1.69 -22.82
N GLN A 43 8.28 -2.34 -21.82
CA GLN A 43 7.32 -3.43 -21.98
C GLN A 43 5.89 -2.93 -22.23
N GLY A 44 5.68 -1.60 -22.23
CA GLY A 44 4.39 -0.97 -22.51
C GLY A 44 3.50 -0.75 -21.29
N HIS A 45 4.01 -0.95 -20.06
CA HIS A 45 3.25 -0.69 -18.83
C HIS A 45 3.40 0.75 -18.37
N ASP A 46 2.32 1.38 -17.94
CA ASP A 46 2.40 2.68 -17.29
C ASP A 46 2.67 2.52 -15.79
N VAL A 47 3.55 3.34 -15.24
CA VAL A 47 3.90 3.34 -13.81
C VAL A 47 3.86 4.76 -13.29
N ARG A 48 3.20 4.95 -12.14
CA ARG A 48 3.20 6.20 -11.38
C ARG A 48 3.76 5.95 -10.00
N THR A 49 4.60 6.88 -9.54
CA THR A 49 5.00 6.93 -8.13
C THR A 49 4.06 7.88 -7.40
N ILE A 50 3.40 7.40 -6.36
CA ILE A 50 2.53 8.19 -5.50
C ILE A 50 3.12 8.26 -4.09
N ARG A 51 2.85 9.35 -3.37
CA ARG A 51 3.17 9.48 -1.95
C ARG A 51 1.91 9.24 -1.15
N VAL A 52 1.95 8.25 -0.25
CA VAL A 52 0.81 7.86 0.58
C VAL A 52 1.19 7.93 2.05
N ALA A 53 0.21 8.19 2.91
CA ALA A 53 0.44 8.36 4.34
C ALA A 53 -0.65 7.76 5.22
N ASP A 54 -0.27 7.48 6.45
CA ASP A 54 -1.12 7.17 7.58
C ASP A 54 -0.67 8.00 8.80
N PRO A 55 -1.30 7.89 9.97
CA PRO A 55 -0.86 8.62 11.16
C PRO A 55 0.57 8.32 11.63
N THR A 56 1.17 7.22 11.17
CA THR A 56 2.50 6.76 11.59
C THR A 56 3.63 7.21 10.66
N GLY A 57 3.31 7.59 9.42
CA GLY A 57 4.31 8.10 8.47
C GLY A 57 3.82 8.11 7.02
N SER A 58 4.75 8.30 6.09
CA SER A 58 4.48 8.28 4.65
C SER A 58 5.50 7.45 3.89
N VAL A 59 5.08 6.83 2.79
CA VAL A 59 5.92 6.03 1.90
C VAL A 59 5.62 6.33 0.44
N LEU A 60 6.57 6.05 -0.45
CA LEU A 60 6.35 6.06 -1.89
C LEU A 60 5.84 4.70 -2.35
N MET A 61 4.77 4.70 -3.13
CA MET A 61 4.18 3.50 -3.71
C MET A 61 4.18 3.60 -5.23
N GLY A 62 4.59 2.52 -5.91
CA GLY A 62 4.50 2.39 -7.36
C GLY A 62 3.17 1.76 -7.75
N VAL A 63 2.38 2.46 -8.55
CA VAL A 63 1.10 1.98 -9.09
C VAL A 63 1.24 1.75 -10.59
N TRP A 64 0.70 0.64 -11.06
CA TRP A 64 0.86 0.17 -12.43
C TRP A 64 -0.45 0.24 -13.21
N ASN A 65 -0.32 0.54 -14.49
CA ASN A 65 -1.36 0.59 -15.51
C ASN A 65 -2.53 1.51 -15.09
N ASP A 66 -3.73 1.16 -15.55
CA ASP A 66 -4.95 1.95 -15.46
C ASP A 66 -5.36 2.30 -14.01
N VAL A 67 -4.89 1.55 -13.01
CA VAL A 67 -5.13 1.89 -11.60
C VAL A 67 -4.56 3.26 -11.27
N GLY A 68 -3.40 3.61 -11.84
CA GLY A 68 -2.74 4.89 -11.62
C GLY A 68 -3.53 6.10 -12.14
N ASP A 69 -4.45 5.90 -13.09
CA ASP A 69 -5.27 6.96 -13.69
C ASP A 69 -6.46 7.36 -12.83
N HIS A 70 -6.86 6.50 -11.89
CA HIS A 70 -8.02 6.71 -11.03
C HIS A 70 -7.65 7.21 -9.63
N ILE A 71 -6.38 7.60 -9.43
CA ILE A 71 -5.86 8.07 -8.14
C ILE A 71 -5.72 9.58 -8.14
N SER A 72 -6.35 10.23 -7.15
CA SER A 72 -6.24 11.66 -6.90
C SER A 72 -5.72 11.97 -5.48
N PRO A 73 -5.03 13.10 -5.28
CA PRO A 73 -4.69 13.57 -3.94
C PRO A 73 -5.94 13.71 -3.07
N GLY A 74 -5.86 13.23 -1.83
CA GLY A 74 -6.98 13.22 -0.88
C GLY A 74 -7.78 11.91 -0.85
N ASP A 75 -7.60 11.01 -1.83
CA ASP A 75 -8.28 9.73 -1.82
C ASP A 75 -7.82 8.85 -0.67
N ILE A 76 -8.76 8.09 -0.09
CA ILE A 76 -8.48 7.09 0.95
C ILE A 76 -8.64 5.70 0.36
N TRP A 77 -7.53 4.95 0.33
CA TRP A 77 -7.47 3.62 -0.25
C TRP A 77 -7.19 2.57 0.81
N ARG A 78 -7.68 1.36 0.58
CA ARG A 78 -7.39 0.18 1.41
C ARG A 78 -6.76 -0.92 0.57
N LEU A 79 -5.51 -1.26 0.87
CA LEU A 79 -4.76 -2.36 0.29
C LEU A 79 -5.04 -3.64 1.08
N ARG A 80 -5.27 -4.74 0.36
CA ARG A 80 -5.46 -6.10 0.89
C ARG A 80 -4.77 -7.12 0.00
#